data_AF-G4CGA9-F1
#
_entry.id   AF-G4CGA9-F1
#
_cell.length_a   1.000
_cell.length_b   1.000
_cell.length_c   1.000
_cell.angle_alpha   90.00
_cell.angle_beta   90.00
_cell.angle_gamma   90.00
#
_symmetry.space_group_name_H-M   'P 1'
#
loop_
_entity.id
_entity.type
_entity.pdbx_description
1 polymer ?
#
loop_
_entity_poly.entity_id
_entity_poly.type
_entity_poly.pdbx_seq_one_letter_code
_entity_poly.pdbx_strand_id
1 'polypeptide(L)' 'MADTQSGVPAAVVDLAFNNEWSALHAWREHLGLTQTEVAAKMGISQAAYSQHENSSSLRPSTRAKIAAALGIHADQLDF' A
#
# COMPACT_ATOMS: atom_id res chain seq x y z
N MET A 1 -18.97 -2.49 17.13
CA MET A 1 -18.68 -2.28 15.70
C MET A 1 -17.62 -1.21 15.69
N ALA A 2 -16.38 -1.55 15.33
CA ALA A 2 -15.27 -0.61 15.49
C ALA A 2 -15.33 0.43 14.36
N ASP A 3 -15.73 1.65 14.69
CA ASP A 3 -15.46 2.86 13.90
C ASP A 3 -13.96 2.89 13.57
N THR A 4 -13.60 2.42 12.38
CA THR A 4 -12.21 2.39 11.93
C THR A 4 -12.07 3.50 10.90
N GLN A 5 -11.65 4.65 11.41
CA GLN A 5 -11.24 5.87 10.71
C GLN A 5 -10.78 5.59 9.27
N SER A 6 -11.70 5.75 8.30
CA SER A 6 -11.49 5.44 6.87
C SER A 6 -10.56 6.44 6.15
N GLY A 7 -9.79 7.23 6.89
CA GLY A 7 -8.95 8.30 6.36
C GLY A 7 -7.52 7.83 6.08
N VAL A 8 -6.88 8.42 5.08
CA VAL A 8 -5.44 8.29 4.87
C VAL A 8 -4.72 9.25 5.83
N PRO A 9 -3.75 8.80 6.63
CA PRO A 9 -2.96 9.70 7.48
C PRO A 9 -2.26 10.77 6.65
N ALA A 10 -2.24 12.02 7.13
CA ALA A 10 -1.56 13.12 6.43
C ALA A 10 -0.09 12.79 6.12
N ALA A 11 0.62 12.10 7.02
CA ALA A 11 1.99 11.66 6.78
C ALA A 11 2.14 10.73 5.56
N VAL A 12 1.16 9.85 5.29
CA VAL A 12 1.18 8.98 4.11
C VAL A 12 0.98 9.80 2.84
N VAL A 13 0.05 10.77 2.88
CA VAL A 13 -0.19 11.71 1.78
C VAL A 13 1.09 12.50 1.51
N ASP A 14 1.68 13.12 2.53
CA ASP A 14 2.92 13.89 2.40
C ASP A 14 4.07 13.04 1.83
N LEU A 15 4.21 11.79 2.25
CA LEU A 15 5.21 10.87 1.69
C LEU A 15 4.97 10.62 0.20
N ALA A 16 3.73 10.37 -0.21
CA ALA A 16 3.38 10.14 -1.62
C ALA A 16 3.68 11.38 -2.48
N PHE A 17 3.21 12.55 -2.06
CA PHE A 17 3.36 13.80 -2.81
C PHE A 17 4.82 14.29 -2.85
N ASN A 18 5.52 14.31 -1.71
CA ASN A 18 6.87 14.86 -1.63
C ASN A 18 7.92 14.01 -2.35
N ASN A 19 7.66 12.71 -2.53
CA ASN A 19 8.61 11.79 -3.16
C ASN A 19 8.12 11.24 -4.51
N GLU A 20 6.98 11.71 -5.02
CA GLU A 20 6.34 11.21 -6.25
C GLU A 20 6.11 9.68 -6.20
N TRP A 21 5.78 9.18 -5.01
CA TRP A 21 5.55 7.75 -4.75
C TRP A 21 4.09 7.38 -4.97
N SER A 22 3.87 6.12 -5.37
CA SER A 22 2.53 5.55 -5.34
C SER A 22 2.00 5.47 -3.90
N ALA A 23 0.67 5.52 -3.76
CA ALA A 23 0.00 5.33 -2.47
C ALA A 23 0.49 4.07 -1.75
N LEU A 24 0.72 2.99 -2.51
CA LEU A 24 1.25 1.73 -2.00
C LEU A 24 2.63 1.89 -1.37
N HIS A 25 3.56 2.51 -2.08
CA HIS A 25 4.91 2.71 -1.59
C HIS A 25 4.92 3.60 -0.34
N ALA A 26 4.13 4.68 -0.34
CA ALA A 26 4.01 5.57 0.80
C ALA A 26 3.46 4.85 2.05
N TRP A 27 2.44 4.00 1.89
CA TRP A 27 1.93 3.18 2.99
C TRP A 27 2.95 2.18 3.52
N ARG A 28 3.70 1.53 2.62
CA ARG A 28 4.75 0.59 3.02
C ARG A 28 5.81 1.29 3.87
N GLU A 29 6.29 2.45 3.42
CA GLU A 29 7.29 3.26 4.14
C GLU A 29 6.74 3.77 5.48
N HIS A 30 5.51 4.26 5.51
CA HIS A 30 4.85 4.71 6.74
C HIS A 30 4.73 3.59 7.79
N LEU A 31 4.48 2.35 7.34
CA LEU A 31 4.40 1.16 8.20
C LEU A 31 5.79 0.57 8.54
N GLY A 32 6.88 1.11 8.00
CA GLY A 32 8.23 0.63 8.23
C GLY A 32 8.50 -0.76 7.64
N LEU A 33 7.79 -1.14 6.57
CA LEU A 33 7.89 -2.46 5.94
C LEU A 33 8.84 -2.43 4.74
N THR A 34 9.55 -3.52 4.48
CA THR A 34 10.30 -3.73 3.23
C THR A 34 9.41 -4.33 2.14
N GLN A 35 9.82 -4.18 0.87
CA GLN A 35 9.13 -4.83 -0.25
C GLN A 35 9.07 -6.36 -0.09
N THR A 36 10.13 -6.95 0.48
CA THR A 36 10.21 -8.40 0.74
C THR A 36 9.19 -8.85 1.80
N GLU A 37 9.00 -8.07 2.87
CA GLU A 37 8.04 -8.41 3.92
C GLU A 37 6.60 -8.36 3.40
N VAL A 38 6.25 -7.33 2.62
CA VAL A 38 4.89 -7.25 2.04
C VAL A 38 4.68 -8.36 1.02
N ALA A 39 5.68 -8.63 0.16
CA ALA A 39 5.63 -9.73 -0.80
C ALA A 39 5.44 -11.10 -0.11
N ALA A 40 6.14 -11.34 1.00
CA ALA A 40 5.99 -12.57 1.79
C ALA A 40 4.58 -12.72 2.37
N LYS A 41 3.99 -11.63 2.90
CA LYS A 41 2.59 -11.63 3.37
C LYS A 41 1.59 -11.91 2.25
N MET A 42 1.91 -11.51 1.03
CA MET A 42 1.10 -11.77 -0.17
C MET A 42 1.36 -13.14 -0.81
N GLY A 43 2.41 -13.86 -0.41
CA GLY A 43 2.83 -15.11 -1.05
C GLY A 43 3.37 -14.91 -2.48
N ILE A 44 3.97 -13.77 -2.79
CA ILE A 44 4.56 -13.46 -4.10
C ILE A 44 6.05 -13.13 -3.98
N SER A 45 6.74 -13.00 -5.12
CA SER A 45 8.14 -12.55 -5.13
C SER A 45 8.25 -11.04 -4.86
N GLN A 46 9.38 -10.61 -4.29
CA GLN A 46 9.68 -9.18 -4.11
C GLN A 46 9.65 -8.41 -5.43
N ALA A 47 10.11 -9.02 -6.54
CA ALA A 47 10.04 -8.40 -7.87
C ALA A 47 8.59 -8.18 -8.33
N ALA A 48 7.69 -9.14 -8.08
CA ALA A 48 6.27 -8.99 -8.40
C ALA A 48 5.62 -7.86 -7.58
N TYR A 49 5.97 -7.76 -6.30
CA TYR A 49 5.51 -6.65 -5.45
C TYR A 49 6.08 -5.30 -5.91
N SER A 50 7.35 -5.24 -6.31
CA SER A 50 7.96 -4.02 -6.87
C SER A 50 7.22 -3.55 -8.13
N GLN A 51 6.79 -4.47 -9.01
CA GLN A 51 5.95 -4.11 -10.14
C GLN A 51 4.59 -3.52 -9.72
N HIS A 52 4.02 -3.95 -8.60
CA HIS A 52 2.80 -3.34 -8.05
C HIS A 52 3.02 -1.91 -7.57
N GLU A 53 4.15 -1.61 -6.91
CA GLU A 53 4.48 -0.24 -6.48
C GLU A 53 4.69 0.72 -7.65
N ASN A 54 5.20 0.22 -8.77
CA ASN A 54 5.42 1.00 -9.99
C ASN A 54 4.18 1.05 -10.91
N SER A 55 3.08 0.41 -10.52
CA SER A 55 1.87 0.38 -11.34
C SER A 55 1.02 1.62 -11.09
N SER A 56 0.66 2.32 -12.18
CA SER A 56 -0.23 3.49 -12.11
C SER A 56 -1.67 3.14 -11.74
N SER A 57 -2.08 1.88 -11.89
CA SER A 57 -3.42 1.42 -11.51
C SER A 57 -3.43 -0.06 -11.19
N LEU A 58 -3.75 -0.39 -9.94
CA LEU A 58 -3.90 -1.77 -9.49
C LEU A 58 -5.31 -2.28 -9.78
N ARG A 59 -5.40 -3.53 -10.23
CA ARG A 59 -6.70 -4.22 -10.32
C ARG A 59 -7.34 -4.25 -8.93
N PRO A 60 -8.68 -4.13 -8.81
CA PRO A 60 -9.36 -4.12 -7.51
C PRO A 60 -9.04 -5.33 -6.63
N SER A 61 -8.93 -6.52 -7.24
CA SER A 61 -8.57 -7.75 -6.52
C SER A 61 -7.13 -7.74 -5.99
N THR A 62 -6.20 -7.14 -6.73
CA THR A 62 -4.81 -6.97 -6.29
C THR A 62 -4.72 -5.92 -5.19
N ARG A 63 -5.40 -4.78 -5.34
CA ARG A 63 -5.49 -3.71 -4.32
C ARG A 63 -6.00 -4.26 -2.99
N ALA A 64 -7.06 -5.08 -3.02
CA ALA A 64 -7.61 -5.71 -1.82
C ALA A 64 -6.61 -6.64 -1.11
N LYS A 65 -5.86 -7.46 -1.87
CA LYS A 65 -4.84 -8.35 -1.30
C LYS A 65 -3.68 -7.58 -0.67
N ILE A 66 -3.24 -6.52 -1.34
CA ILE A 66 -2.18 -5.63 -0.85
C ILE A 66 -2.63 -4.91 0.42
N ALA A 67 -3.82 -4.33 0.41
CA ALA A 67 -4.40 -3.67 1.59
C ALA A 67 -4.49 -4.62 2.79
N ALA A 68 -4.92 -5.87 2.56
CA ALA A 68 -4.92 -6.90 3.59
C ALA A 68 -3.52 -7.22 4.13
N ALA A 69 -2.50 -7.28 3.27
CA ALA A 69 -1.11 -7.49 3.68
C ALA A 69 -0.53 -6.32 4.50
N LEU A 70 -0.99 -5.10 4.24
CA LEU A 70 -0.62 -3.89 4.96
C LEU A 70 -1.48 -3.64 6.22
N GLY A 71 -2.61 -4.33 6.36
CA GLY A 71 -3.54 -4.13 7.48
C GLY A 71 -4.39 -2.86 7.36
N ILE A 72 -4.67 -2.41 6.13
CA ILE A 72 -5.43 -1.18 5.83
C ILE A 72 -6.67 -1.48 4.97
N HIS A 73 -7.53 -0.49 4.76
CA HIS A 73 -8.64 -0.58 3.83
C HIS A 73 -8.18 -0.37 2.38
N ALA A 74 -8.80 -1.05 1.41
CA ALA A 74 -8.39 -0.96 0.00
C ALA A 74 -8.54 0.45 -0.58
N ASP A 75 -9.49 1.24 -0.07
CA ASP A 75 -9.71 2.63 -0.51
C ASP A 75 -8.62 3.59 -0.02
N GLN A 76 -7.86 3.20 1.01
CA GLN A 76 -6.70 3.99 1.46
C GLN A 76 -5.51 3.90 0.48
N LEU A 77 -5.60 3.07 -0.56
CA LEU A 77 -4.61 2.97 -1.65
C LEU A 77 -5.05 3.73 -2.92
N ASP A 78 -6.15 4.47 -2.86
CA ASP A 78 -6.79 5.09 -4.02
C ASP A 78 -6.81 6.62 -3.87
N PHE A 79 -5.64 7.24 -4.02
CA PHE A 79 -5.46 8.69 -4.00
C PHE A 79 -4.28 9.12 -4.87
#